data_AF-A0A1M6NVV7-F1
#
_entry.id   AF-A0A1M6NVV7-F1
#
_cell.length_a   1.000
_cell.length_b   1.000
_cell.length_c   1.000
_cell.angle_alpha   90.00
_cell.angle_beta   90.00
_cell.angle_gamma   90.00
#
_symmetry.space_group_name_H-M   'P 1'
#
loop_
_entity.id
_entity.type
_entity.pdbx_description
1 polymer ?
#
loop_
_entity_poly.entity_id
_entity_poly.type
_entity_poly.pdbx_seq_one_letter_code
_entity_poly.pdbx_strand_id
1 'polypeptide(L)'
;MKTFLKEVLLPLLIALCLAAFFKPVYMAEGVCDYFLMWLCVGFPFGIRRMCLWLVPFGYGISGTVGIFALNIIIGGLIGGLALIVGLLLGIIHTIREII
;
A
#
# COMPACT_ATOMS: atom_id res chain seq x y z
N MET A 1 16.17 -8.91 -16.94
CA MET A 1 15.55 -7.56 -17.14
C MET A 1 14.01 -7.48 -17.04
N LYS A 2 13.22 -8.32 -17.73
CA LYS A 2 11.74 -8.24 -17.69
C LYS A 2 11.16 -8.37 -16.26
N THR A 3 11.81 -9.17 -15.43
CA THR A 3 11.45 -9.43 -14.03
C THR A 3 11.60 -8.17 -13.17
N PHE A 4 12.71 -7.44 -13.30
CA PHE A 4 12.94 -6.16 -12.62
C PHE A 4 11.87 -5.11 -12.95
N LEU A 5 11.51 -4.98 -14.23
CA LEU A 5 10.48 -4.02 -14.65
C LEU A 5 9.12 -4.33 -14.02
N LYS A 6 8.78 -5.62 -13.87
CA LYS A 6 7.48 -6.04 -13.34
C LYS A 6 7.44 -6.05 -11.81
N GLU A 7 8.53 -6.42 -11.16
CA GLU A 7 8.60 -6.62 -9.70
C GLU A 7 9.11 -5.39 -8.95
N VAL A 8 9.88 -4.52 -9.59
CA VAL A 8 10.43 -3.31 -8.96
C VAL A 8 9.85 -2.06 -9.60
N LEU A 9 10.01 -1.89 -10.91
CA LEU A 9 9.59 -0.64 -11.57
C LEU A 9 8.08 -0.43 -11.51
N LEU A 10 7.29 -1.47 -11.76
CA LEU A 10 5.82 -1.38 -11.73
C LEU A 10 5.28 -0.98 -10.34
N PRO A 11 5.59 -1.67 -9.22
CA PRO A 11 5.10 -1.24 -7.91
C PRO A 11 5.67 0.12 -7.48
N LEU A 12 6.91 0.45 -7.85
CA LEU A 12 7.49 1.76 -7.58
C LEU A 12 6.74 2.89 -8.30
N LEU A 13 6.40 2.68 -9.58
CA LEU A 13 5.70 3.67 -10.40
C LEU A 13 4.26 3.87 -9.90
N ILE A 14 3.59 2.78 -9.51
CA ILE A 14 2.26 2.85 -8.87
C ILE A 14 2.35 3.61 -7.54
N ALA A 15 3.33 3.31 -6.69
CA ALA A 15 3.52 4.02 -5.42
C ALA A 15 3.79 5.51 -5.61
N LEU A 16 4.62 5.90 -6.58
CA LEU A 16 4.87 7.29 -6.93
C LEU A 16 3.62 7.99 -7.46
N CYS A 17 2.87 7.31 -8.34
CA CYS A 17 1.61 7.84 -8.87
C CYS A 17 0.59 8.08 -7.75
N LEU A 18 0.45 7.14 -6.82
CA LEU A 18 -0.42 7.32 -5.65
C LEU A 18 0.09 8.42 -4.73
N ALA A 19 1.38 8.48 -4.44
CA ALA A 19 1.93 9.56 -3.63
C ALA A 19 1.63 10.92 -4.27
N ALA A 20 1.82 11.09 -5.57
CA ALA A 20 1.51 12.33 -6.26
C ALA A 20 0.00 12.67 -6.20
N PHE A 21 -0.87 11.68 -6.38
CA PHE A 21 -2.32 11.87 -6.36
C PHE A 21 -2.88 12.19 -4.96
N PHE A 22 -2.35 11.53 -3.93
CA PHE A 22 -2.75 11.73 -2.53
C PHE A 22 -1.95 12.81 -1.82
N LYS A 23 -1.04 13.51 -2.50
CA LYS A 23 -0.32 14.67 -1.97
C LYS A 23 -1.21 15.68 -1.25
N PRO A 24 -2.36 16.13 -1.79
CA PRO A 24 -3.24 17.06 -1.05
C PRO A 24 -3.86 16.45 0.22
N VAL A 25 -3.88 15.11 0.35
CA VAL A 25 -4.48 14.40 1.48
C VAL A 25 -3.49 14.26 2.63
N TYR A 26 -2.24 13.89 2.36
CA TYR A 26 -1.20 13.75 3.40
C TYR A 26 -0.35 15.01 3.62
N MET A 27 -0.51 16.04 2.79
CA MET A 27 0.20 17.31 2.94
C MET A 27 -0.80 18.43 3.27
N ALA A 28 -1.25 18.47 4.52
CA ALA A 28 -2.11 19.53 5.02
C ALA A 28 -1.24 20.70 5.51
N GLU A 29 -1.56 21.91 5.05
CA GLU A 29 -0.92 23.17 5.50
C GLU A 29 0.61 23.21 5.36
N GLY A 30 1.15 22.48 4.37
CA GLY A 30 2.60 22.40 4.12
C GLY A 30 3.37 21.44 5.04
N VAL A 31 2.69 20.78 5.98
CA VAL A 31 3.26 19.72 6.82
C VAL A 31 2.97 18.37 6.17
N CYS A 32 3.97 17.49 6.13
CA CYS A 32 3.85 16.17 5.52
C CYS A 32 3.56 15.12 6.60
N ASP A 33 2.34 14.57 6.61
CA ASP A 33 1.95 13.48 7.50
C ASP A 33 2.47 12.14 6.97
N TYR A 34 3.65 11.74 7.44
CA TYR A 34 4.30 10.49 7.02
C TYR A 34 3.44 9.25 7.27
N PHE A 35 2.67 9.22 8.35
CA PHE A 35 1.75 8.12 8.64
C PHE A 35 0.63 8.03 7.60
N LEU A 36 0.04 9.17 7.23
CA LEU A 36 -1.04 9.24 6.27
C LEU A 36 -0.53 8.94 4.85
N MET A 37 0.65 9.45 4.51
CA MET A 37 1.37 9.13 3.27
C MET A 37 1.60 7.61 3.15
N TRP A 38 2.10 6.98 4.21
CA TRP A 38 2.30 5.53 4.24
C TRP A 38 1.00 4.77 4.05
N LEU A 39 -0.08 5.19 4.70
CA LEU A 39 -1.40 4.61 4.57
C LEU A 39 -1.90 4.69 3.12
N CYS A 40 -1.86 5.87 2.51
CA CYS A 40 -2.32 6.12 1.15
C CYS A 40 -1.53 5.31 0.11
N VAL A 41 -0.21 5.26 0.24
CA VAL A 41 0.66 4.52 -0.69
C VAL A 41 0.57 3.02 -0.47
N GLY A 42 0.50 2.57 0.78
CA GLY A 42 0.42 1.16 1.16
C GLY A 42 -0.95 0.52 0.91
N PHE A 43 -2.02 1.31 0.93
CA PHE A 43 -3.40 0.85 0.75
C PHE A 43 -3.61 -0.08 -0.46
N PRO A 44 -3.29 0.30 -1.72
CA PRO A 44 -3.51 -0.59 -2.87
C PRO A 44 -2.70 -1.89 -2.81
N PHE A 45 -1.52 -1.88 -2.17
CA PHE A 45 -0.68 -3.07 -2.02
C PHE A 45 -1.18 -4.00 -0.92
N GLY A 46 -1.91 -3.47 0.06
CA GLY A 46 -2.59 -4.23 1.11
C GLY A 46 -3.98 -4.75 0.70
N ILE A 47 -4.71 -4.00 -0.15
CA ILE A 47 -6.08 -4.32 -0.58
C ILE A 47 -6.18 -5.71 -1.23
N ARG A 48 -5.16 -6.13 -1.97
CA ARG A 48 -5.19 -7.44 -2.65
C ARG A 48 -5.29 -8.61 -1.66
N ARG A 49 -4.89 -8.44 -0.39
CA ARG A 49 -5.16 -9.42 0.69
C ARG A 49 -6.46 -9.14 1.44
N MET A 50 -7.00 -7.92 1.38
CA MET A 50 -8.16 -7.48 2.16
C MET A 50 -9.51 -7.56 1.45
N CYS A 51 -9.58 -7.71 0.12
CA CYS A 51 -10.87 -7.95 -0.56
C CYS A 51 -11.63 -9.18 -0.02
N LEU A 52 -10.96 -10.09 0.70
CA LEU A 52 -11.57 -11.25 1.38
C LEU A 52 -12.05 -10.96 2.82
N TRP A 53 -11.60 -9.88 3.46
CA TRP A 53 -11.91 -9.54 4.86
C TRP A 53 -12.93 -8.40 4.98
N LEU A 54 -13.55 -8.03 3.86
CA LEU A 54 -14.41 -6.85 3.72
C LEU A 54 -15.89 -7.09 4.04
N VAL A 55 -16.29 -8.33 4.38
CA VAL A 55 -17.69 -8.68 4.61
C VAL A 55 -17.93 -9.03 6.08
N PRO A 56 -18.23 -8.04 6.94
CA PRO A 56 -18.75 -8.30 8.27
C PRO A 56 -20.20 -8.79 8.16
N PHE A 57 -20.46 -10.04 8.56
CA PHE A 57 -21.82 -10.55 8.74
C PHE A 57 -22.31 -10.21 10.15
N GLY A 58 -23.49 -9.58 10.27
CA GLY A 58 -24.23 -9.48 11.54
C GLY A 58 -24.01 -8.23 12.40
N TYR A 59 -23.27 -7.21 11.94
CA TYR A 59 -23.14 -5.92 12.64
C TYR A 59 -24.12 -4.86 12.10
N GLY A 60 -24.64 -4.00 12.99
CA GLY A 60 -25.39 -2.80 12.57
C GLY A 60 -24.52 -1.82 11.77
N ILE A 61 -25.12 -0.85 11.07
CA ILE A 61 -24.43 0.05 10.12
C ILE A 61 -23.19 0.71 10.73
N SER A 62 -23.28 1.21 11.97
CA SER A 62 -22.15 1.85 12.67
C SER A 62 -21.01 0.86 13.00
N GLY A 63 -21.33 -0.38 13.35
CA GLY A 63 -20.32 -1.40 13.69
C GLY A 63 -19.58 -1.89 12.45
N THR A 64 -20.32 -2.09 11.36
CA THR A 64 -19.77 -2.47 10.05
C THR A 64 -18.80 -1.42 9.51
N VAL A 65 -19.15 -0.13 9.58
CA VAL A 65 -18.28 0.96 9.11
C VAL A 65 -17.01 1.09 9.98
N GLY A 66 -17.12 0.92 11.30
CA GLY A 66 -15.95 0.97 12.20
C GLY A 66 -14.95 -0.15 11.94
N ILE A 67 -15.43 -1.39 11.83
CA ILE A 67 -14.59 -2.56 11.51
C ILE A 67 -13.95 -2.38 10.12
N PHE A 68 -14.70 -1.83 9.17
CA PHE A 68 -14.20 -1.53 7.83
C PHE A 68 -13.06 -0.49 7.83
N ALA A 69 -13.21 0.60 8.57
CA ALA A 69 -12.16 1.61 8.69
C ALA A 69 -10.88 1.04 9.33
N LEU A 70 -11.00 0.24 10.39
CA LEU A 70 -9.86 -0.42 11.03
C LEU A 70 -9.15 -1.40 10.08
N ASN A 71 -9.93 -2.16 9.31
CA ASN A 71 -9.41 -3.03 8.25
C ASN A 71 -8.55 -2.23 7.26
N ILE A 72 -9.08 -1.14 6.72
CA ILE A 72 -8.35 -0.27 5.78
C ILE A 72 -7.03 0.21 6.39
N ILE A 73 -7.04 0.64 7.66
CA ILE A 73 -5.83 1.17 8.32
C ILE A 73 -4.77 0.08 8.46
N ILE A 74 -5.15 -1.09 8.97
CA ILE A 74 -4.25 -2.24 9.11
C ILE A 74 -3.74 -2.67 7.73
N GLY A 75 -4.61 -2.64 6.72
CA GLY A 75 -4.29 -2.97 5.33
C GLY A 75 -3.27 -2.05 4.72
N GLY A 76 -3.45 -0.75 4.88
CA GLY A 76 -2.47 0.24 4.44
C GLY A 76 -1.11 0.05 5.11
N LEU A 77 -1.10 -0.22 6.41
CA LEU A 77 0.14 -0.45 7.17
C LEU A 77 0.91 -1.67 6.63
N ILE A 78 0.22 -2.82 6.53
CA ILE A 78 0.78 -4.09 6.03
C ILE A 78 1.16 -3.96 4.55
N GLY A 79 0.34 -3.29 3.76
CA GLY A 79 0.57 -3.07 2.33
C GLY A 79 1.82 -2.23 2.06
N GLY A 80 2.08 -1.19 2.86
CA GLY A 80 3.33 -0.42 2.79
C GLY A 80 4.55 -1.28 3.12
N LEU A 81 4.47 -2.13 4.15
CA LEU A 81 5.54 -3.07 4.48
C LEU A 81 5.77 -4.09 3.36
N ALA A 82 4.69 -4.63 2.78
CA ALA A 82 4.75 -5.56 1.66
C ALA A 82 5.39 -4.92 0.42
N LEU A 83 5.15 -3.63 0.17
CA LEU A 83 5.81 -2.89 -0.90
C LEU A 83 7.32 -2.82 -0.69
N ILE A 84 7.78 -2.51 0.52
CA ILE A 84 9.21 -2.43 0.84
C ILE A 84 9.88 -3.80 0.68
N VAL A 85 9.25 -4.85 1.20
CA VAL A 85 9.76 -6.23 1.07
C VAL A 85 9.78 -6.67 -0.39
N GLY A 86 8.73 -6.35 -1.16
CA GLY A 86 8.68 -6.64 -2.60
C GLY A 86 9.79 -5.92 -3.38
N LEU A 87 10.05 -4.64 -3.05
CA LEU A 87 11.12 -3.86 -3.66
C LEU A 87 12.50 -4.46 -3.33
N LEU A 88 12.74 -4.82 -2.08
CA LEU A 88 13.98 -5.47 -1.62
C LEU A 88 14.22 -6.80 -2.34
N LEU A 89 13.21 -7.66 -2.39
CA LEU A 89 13.30 -8.95 -3.07
C LEU A 89 13.56 -8.77 -4.57
N GLY A 90 12.88 -7.82 -5.23
CA GLY A 90 13.10 -7.54 -6.64
C GLY A 90 14.50 -6.99 -6.94
N ILE A 91 15.08 -6.18 -6.03
CA ILE A 91 16.47 -5.72 -6.13
C ILE A 91 17.43 -6.91 -6.00
N ILE A 92 17.26 -7.76 -4.99
CA ILE A 92 18.08 -8.96 -4.78
C ILE A 92 18.02 -9.89 -6.01
N HIS A 93 16.82 -10.11 -6.54
CA HIS A 93 16.63 -10.93 -7.74
C HIS A 93 17.37 -10.37 -8.95
N THR A 94 17.40 -9.04 -9.08
CA THR A 94 18.06 -8.35 -10.19
C THR A 94 19.58 -8.41 -10.06
N ILE A 95 20.12 -8.25 -8.85
CA ILE A 95 21.56 -8.42 -8.59
C ILE A 95 21.99 -9.85 -8.91
N ARG A 96 21.19 -10.85 -8.50
CA ARG A 96 21.45 -12.26 -8.79
C ARG A 96 21.38 -12.60 -10.29
N GLU A 97 20.58 -11.88 -11.07
CA GLU A 97 20.55 -12.08 -12.53
C GLU A 97 21.75 -11.44 -13.26
N ILE A 98 22.43 -10.48 -12.63
CA ILE A 98 23.56 -9.74 -13.21
C ILE A 98 24.90 -10.43 -12.93
N ILE A 99 25.03 -11.15 -11.80
CA ILE A 99 26.19 -11.96 -11.41
C ILE A 99 26.13 -13.32 -12.10
#